data_AF-A0A3B9J8Q0-F1
#
_entry.id   AF-A0A3B9J8Q0-F1
#
_cell.length_a   1.000
_cell.length_b   1.000
_cell.length_c   1.000
_cell.angle_alpha   90.00
_cell.angle_beta   90.00
_cell.angle_gamma   90.00
#
_symmetry.space_group_name_H-M   'P 1'
#
loop_
_entity.id
_entity.type
_entity.pdbx_description
1 polymer ?
#
loop_
_entity_poly.entity_id
_entity_poly.type
_entity_poly.pdbx_seq_one_letter_code
_entity_poly.pdbx_strand_id
1 'polypeptide(L)'
;MQSQPYPQSTPKDPNTAFLIEFVGGFFGLLGLGYLYDGRTNDGVVRLIGWIIYNVVAYVTIMLLLAVFVGLCCIPLQLAIQVGVPLWSASELKKQMLSGQIPPQF
;
A
#
# COMPACT_ATOMS: atom_id res chain seq x y z
N MET A 1 34.58 -10.26 -53.23
CA MET A 1 33.88 -10.44 -51.95
C MET A 1 33.42 -9.07 -51.50
N GLN A 2 32.12 -8.77 -51.59
CA GLN A 2 31.56 -7.48 -51.17
C GLN A 2 31.40 -7.50 -49.65
N SER A 3 32.14 -6.66 -48.93
CA SER A 3 32.02 -6.50 -47.48
C SER A 3 30.62 -5.99 -47.16
N GLN A 4 29.81 -6.82 -46.50
CA GLN A 4 28.50 -6.42 -45.98
C GLN A 4 28.69 -5.21 -45.04
N PRO A 5 27.87 -4.15 -45.14
CA PRO A 5 27.95 -3.04 -44.21
C PRO A 5 27.67 -3.55 -42.79
N TYR A 6 28.53 -3.21 -41.83
CA TYR A 6 28.23 -3.45 -40.42
C TYR A 6 26.87 -2.80 -40.10
N PRO A 7 25.92 -3.51 -39.46
CA PRO A 7 24.67 -2.91 -39.05
C PRO A 7 24.99 -1.71 -38.16
N GLN A 8 24.73 -0.50 -38.66
CA GLN A 8 24.86 0.73 -37.90
C GLN A 8 23.86 0.63 -36.75
N SER A 9 24.34 0.59 -35.51
CA SER A 9 23.47 0.68 -34.34
C SER A 9 22.70 1.99 -34.45
N THR A 10 21.37 1.93 -34.62
CA THR A 10 20.52 3.10 -34.64
C THR A 10 20.80 3.94 -33.40
N PRO A 11 21.12 5.25 -33.54
CA PRO A 11 21.30 6.13 -32.39
C PRO A 11 20.06 6.05 -31.49
N LYS A 12 20.26 5.72 -30.21
CA LYS A 12 19.17 5.65 -29.24
C LYS A 12 18.70 7.07 -28.92
N ASP A 13 17.39 7.28 -28.96
CA ASP A 13 16.80 8.58 -28.63
C ASP A 13 16.84 8.84 -27.10
N PRO A 14 17.45 9.94 -26.63
CA PRO A 14 17.50 10.31 -25.21
C PRO A 14 16.13 10.52 -24.58
N ASN A 15 15.16 11.05 -25.32
CA ASN A 15 13.79 11.26 -24.84
C ASN A 15 13.09 9.93 -24.59
N THR A 16 13.38 8.92 -25.42
CA THR A 16 12.85 7.57 -25.22
C THR A 16 13.46 6.93 -23.96
N ALA A 17 14.77 7.05 -23.75
CA ALA A 17 15.43 6.57 -22.54
C ALA A 17 14.85 7.22 -21.27
N PHE A 18 14.62 8.54 -21.32
CA PHE A 18 13.98 9.29 -20.23
C PHE A 18 12.55 8.81 -19.97
N LEU A 19 11.74 8.66 -21.02
CA LEU A 19 10.34 8.25 -20.88
C LEU A 19 10.23 6.83 -20.30
N ILE A 20 11.09 5.91 -20.74
CA ILE A 20 11.17 4.55 -20.19
C ILE A 20 11.54 4.58 -18.71
N GLU A 21 12.54 5.37 -18.33
CA GLU A 21 12.97 5.50 -16.92
C GLU A 21 11.85 6.11 -16.06
N PHE A 22 11.19 7.16 -16.53
CA PHE A 22 10.15 7.86 -15.79
C PHE A 22 8.88 7.03 -15.65
N VAL A 23 8.35 6.51 -16.75
CA VAL A 23 7.13 5.69 -16.74
C VAL A 23 7.41 4.37 -16.02
N GLY A 24 8.51 3.70 -16.32
CA GLY A 24 8.93 2.49 -15.62
C GLY A 24 9.09 2.74 -14.12
N GLY A 25 9.85 3.77 -13.75
CA GLY A 25 10.07 4.17 -12.35
C GLY A 25 8.78 4.47 -11.60
N PHE A 26 7.85 5.21 -12.20
CA PHE A 26 6.55 5.54 -11.62
C PHE A 26 5.71 4.30 -11.29
N PHE A 27 5.77 3.28 -12.12
CA PHE A 27 5.10 1.99 -11.88
C PHE A 27 5.93 0.99 -11.04
N GLY A 28 7.09 1.40 -10.52
CA GLY A 28 7.91 0.58 -9.63
C GLY A 28 9.11 -0.12 -10.30
N LEU A 29 9.42 0.19 -11.56
CA LEU A 29 10.50 -0.39 -12.37
C LEU A 29 11.53 0.67 -12.82
N LEU A 30 12.15 1.35 -11.86
CA LEU A 30 13.22 2.33 -12.10
C LEU A 30 14.47 1.62 -12.65
N GLY A 31 15.22 2.22 -13.58
CA GLY A 31 16.43 1.62 -14.15
C GLY A 31 16.26 1.01 -15.55
N LEU A 32 15.02 0.93 -16.07
CA LEU A 32 14.75 0.45 -17.43
C LEU A 32 15.34 1.37 -18.50
N GLY A 33 15.44 2.69 -18.25
CA GLY A 33 16.08 3.61 -19.19
C GLY A 33 17.59 3.38 -19.31
N TYR A 34 18.23 2.98 -18.22
CA TYR A 34 19.66 2.59 -18.22
C TYR A 34 19.89 1.26 -18.94
N LEU A 35 18.97 0.30 -18.80
CA LEU A 35 18.99 -0.93 -19.61
C LEU A 35 18.81 -0.61 -21.10
N TYR A 36 17.89 0.30 -21.44
CA TYR A 36 17.69 0.73 -22.82
C TYR A 36 18.96 1.35 -23.41
N ASP A 37 19.66 2.22 -22.66
CA ASP A 37 20.94 2.82 -23.07
C ASP A 37 22.06 1.77 -23.23
N GLY A 38 21.93 0.60 -22.61
CA GLY A 38 22.92 -0.49 -22.63
C GLY A 38 23.83 -0.51 -21.40
N ARG A 39 23.56 0.35 -20.41
CA ARG A 39 24.23 0.40 -19.12
C ARG A 39 23.55 -0.53 -18.14
N THR A 40 23.66 -1.83 -18.40
CA THR A 40 22.95 -2.88 -17.68
C THR A 40 23.22 -2.85 -16.18
N ASN A 41 24.49 -2.70 -15.76
CA ASN A 41 24.84 -2.68 -14.33
C ASN A 41 24.15 -1.54 -13.58
N ASP A 42 24.21 -0.32 -14.12
CA ASP A 42 23.58 0.85 -13.51
C ASP A 42 22.06 0.69 -13.41
N GLY A 43 21.44 0.18 -14.47
CA GLY A 43 19.99 -0.03 -14.50
C GLY A 43 19.53 -1.12 -13.54
N VAL A 44 20.25 -2.25 -13.45
CA VAL A 44 19.92 -3.34 -12.52
C VAL A 44 20.04 -2.89 -11.07
N VAL A 45 21.12 -2.15 -10.72
CA VAL A 45 21.29 -1.62 -9.36
C VAL A 45 20.14 -0.69 -8.98
N ARG A 46 19.74 0.21 -9.89
CA ARG A 46 18.61 1.12 -9.68
C ARG A 46 17.29 0.36 -9.55
N LEU A 47 17.08 -0.67 -10.38
CA LEU A 47 15.88 -1.49 -10.36
C LEU A 47 15.71 -2.23 -9.03
N ILE A 48 16.75 -2.94 -8.60
CA ILE A 48 16.71 -3.68 -7.35
C ILE A 48 16.57 -2.72 -6.16
N GLY A 49 17.34 -1.63 -6.13
CA GLY A 49 17.25 -0.63 -5.08
C GLY A 49 15.85 -0.01 -4.98
N TRP A 50 15.22 0.30 -6.12
CA TRP A 50 13.88 0.86 -6.17
C TRP A 50 12.80 -0.12 -5.74
N ILE A 51 12.90 -1.39 -6.14
CA ILE A 51 11.97 -2.43 -5.69
C ILE A 51 12.04 -2.60 -4.17
N ILE A 52 13.25 -2.68 -3.60
CA ILE A 52 13.45 -2.79 -2.15
C ILE A 52 12.83 -1.58 -1.44
N TYR A 53 13.13 -0.36 -1.91
CA TYR A 53 12.55 0.86 -1.36
C TYR A 53 11.02 0.84 -1.39
N ASN A 54 10.42 0.50 -2.53
CA ASN A 54 8.97 0.44 -2.66
C ASN A 54 8.36 -0.59 -1.71
N VAL A 55 8.91 -1.80 -1.63
CA VAL A 55 8.42 -2.84 -0.71
C VAL A 55 8.47 -2.34 0.73
N VAL A 56 9.60 -1.77 1.16
CA VAL A 56 9.76 -1.24 2.52
C VAL A 56 8.78 -0.10 2.78
N ALA A 57 8.62 0.83 1.84
CA ALA A 57 7.69 1.95 1.96
C ALA A 57 6.24 1.46 2.09
N TYR A 58 5.81 0.55 1.22
CA TYR A 58 4.45 -0.01 1.26
C TYR A 58 4.18 -0.76 2.56
N VAL A 59 5.09 -1.62 3.01
CA VAL A 59 4.95 -2.35 4.28
C VAL A 59 4.87 -1.37 5.46
N THR A 60 5.72 -0.35 5.47
CA THR A 60 5.73 0.66 6.53
C THR A 60 4.41 1.44 6.58
N ILE A 61 3.91 1.91 5.44
CA ILE A 61 2.64 2.64 5.34
C ILE A 61 1.48 1.75 5.81
N MET A 62 1.43 0.50 5.36
CA MET A 62 0.38 -0.44 5.77
C MET A 62 0.39 -0.70 7.27
N LEU A 63 1.57 -0.89 7.87
CA LEU A 63 1.70 -1.10 9.31
C LEU A 63 1.27 0.13 10.11
N LEU A 64 1.69 1.33 9.68
CA LEU A 64 1.28 2.58 10.33
C LEU A 64 -0.24 2.78 10.24
N LEU A 65 -0.84 2.51 9.08
CA LEU A 65 -2.29 2.57 8.91
C LEU A 65 -3.01 1.56 9.79
N ALA A 66 -2.53 0.32 9.86
CA ALA A 66 -3.13 -0.73 10.70
C ALA A 66 -3.05 -0.36 12.19
N VAL A 67 -1.92 0.19 12.65
CA VAL A 67 -1.77 0.67 14.03
C VAL A 67 -2.69 1.85 14.30
N PHE A 68 -2.77 2.82 13.39
CA PHE A 68 -3.62 3.99 13.55
C PHE A 68 -5.11 3.62 13.61
N VAL A 69 -5.57 2.80 12.66
CA VAL A 69 -6.95 2.31 12.61
C VAL A 69 -7.24 1.43 13.83
N GLY A 70 -6.33 0.55 14.22
CA GLY A 70 -6.47 -0.27 15.42
C GLY A 70 -6.62 0.59 16.68
N LEU A 71 -5.75 1.59 16.85
CA LEU A 71 -5.78 2.47 18.01
C LEU A 71 -7.04 3.33 18.08
N CYS A 72 -7.58 3.80 16.95
CA CYS A 72 -8.77 4.64 16.93
C CYS A 72 -10.08 3.83 16.96
N CYS A 73 -10.18 2.78 16.15
CA CYS A 73 -11.44 2.07 15.93
C CYS A 73 -11.70 0.97 16.96
N ILE A 74 -10.67 0.30 17.49
CA ILE A 74 -10.86 -0.77 18.50
C ILE A 74 -11.48 -0.24 19.80
N PRO A 75 -10.99 0.85 20.43
CA PRO A 75 -11.60 1.34 21.67
C PRO A 75 -13.01 1.86 21.45
N LEU A 76 -13.28 2.49 20.29
CA LEU A 76 -14.63 2.92 19.93
C LEU A 76 -15.58 1.72 19.79
N GLN A 77 -15.14 0.67 19.08
CA GLN A 77 -15.90 -0.56 18.90
C GLN A 77 -16.19 -1.24 20.25
N LEU A 78 -15.19 -1.34 21.13
CA LEU A 78 -15.37 -1.90 22.47
C LEU A 78 -16.32 -1.04 23.32
N ALA A 79 -16.21 0.29 23.26
CA ALA A 79 -17.10 1.19 23.99
C ALA A 79 -18.57 1.00 23.58
N ILE A 80 -18.84 0.82 22.29
CA ILE A 80 -20.19 0.57 21.78
C ILE A 80 -20.65 -0.85 22.14
N GLN A 81 -19.83 -1.86 21.87
CA GLN A 81 -20.17 -3.27 22.11
C GLN A 81 -20.37 -3.62 23.58
N VAL A 82 -19.67 -2.94 24.50
CA VAL A 82 -19.82 -3.16 25.94
C VAL A 82 -20.83 -2.19 26.53
N GLY A 83 -20.81 -0.92 26.10
CA GLY A 83 -21.68 0.12 26.64
C GLY A 83 -23.16 -0.13 26.39
N VAL A 84 -23.54 -0.51 25.17
CA VAL A 84 -24.96 -0.74 24.81
C VAL A 84 -25.55 -1.94 25.60
N PRO A 85 -24.91 -3.12 25.65
CA PRO A 85 -25.42 -4.24 26.44
C PRO A 85 -25.41 -3.97 27.93
N LEU A 86 -24.38 -3.30 28.47
CA LEU A 86 -24.36 -2.93 29.89
C LEU A 86 -25.51 -1.99 30.25
N TRP A 87 -25.78 -0.98 29.42
CA TRP A 87 -26.89 -0.08 29.65
C TRP A 87 -28.23 -0.82 29.60
N SER A 88 -28.45 -1.65 28.57
CA SER A 88 -29.65 -2.47 28.42
C SER A 88 -29.87 -3.41 29.62
N ALA A 89 -28.82 -4.14 30.04
CA ALA A 89 -28.88 -5.02 31.21
C ALA A 89 -29.13 -4.25 32.51
N SER A 90 -28.54 -3.06 32.65
CA SER A 90 -28.76 -2.21 33.83
C SER A 90 -30.22 -1.74 33.93
N GLU A 91 -30.85 -1.44 32.81
CA GLU A 91 -32.24 -1.00 32.74
C GLU A 91 -33.20 -2.15 33.05
N LEU A 92 -32.97 -3.34 32.47
CA LEU A 92 -33.71 -4.56 32.82
C LEU A 92 -33.63 -4.87 34.32
N LYS A 93 -32.44 -4.75 34.92
CA LYS A 93 -32.25 -4.95 36.35
C LYS A 93 -33.10 -3.97 37.18
N LYS A 94 -33.17 -2.69 36.78
CA LYS A 94 -33.99 -1.67 37.47
C LYS A 94 -35.48 -2.02 37.39
N GLN A 95 -35.97 -2.46 36.23
CA GLN A 95 -37.37 -2.83 36.03
C GLN A 95 -37.79 -4.02 36.91
N MET A 96 -36.94 -5.04 37.03
CA MET A 96 -37.19 -6.19 37.90
C MET A 96 -37.22 -5.80 39.38
N LEU A 97 -36.33 -4.90 39.81
CA LEU A 97 -36.26 -4.41 41.19
C LEU A 97 -37.41 -3.48 41.56
N SER A 98 -37.93 -2.70 40.61
CA SER A 98 -39.07 -1.80 40.85
C SER A 98 -40.42 -2.52 40.83
N GLY A 99 -40.46 -3.82 40.52
CA GLY A 99 -41.70 -4.59 40.41
C GLY A 99 -42.57 -4.17 39.22
N GLN A 100 -42.04 -3.34 38.30
CA GLN A 100 -42.69 -3.00 37.04
C GLN A 100 -42.53 -4.18 36.08
N ILE A 101 -43.50 -5.09 36.11
CA ILE A 101 -43.65 -6.10 35.07
C ILE A 101 -44.05 -5.34 33.80
N PRO A 102 -43.22 -5.31 32.74
CA PRO A 102 -43.61 -4.66 31.49
C PRO A 102 -44.86 -5.35 30.94
N PRO A 103 -45.75 -4.61 30.24
CA PRO A 103 -46.92 -5.22 29.62
C PRO A 103 -46.46 -6.34 28.68
N GLN A 104 -46.99 -7.54 28.93
CA GLN A 104 -46.78 -8.71 28.07
C GLN A 104 -47.41 -8.35 26.72
N PHE A 105 -46.60 -8.27 25.66
CA PHE A 105 -47.11 -8.24 24.29
C PHE A 105 -47.63 -9.63 23.91
#